data_AF-A0A2V6ZYR2-F1
#
_entry.id   AF-A0A2V6ZYR2-F1
#
_cell.length_a   1.000
_cell.length_b   1.000
_cell.length_c   1.000
_cell.angle_alpha   90.00
_cell.angle_beta   90.00
_cell.angle_gamma   90.00
#
_symmetry.space_group_name_H-M   'P 1'
#
loop_
_entity.id
_entity.type
_entity.pdbx_description
1 polymer ?
#
loop_
_entity_poly.entity_id
_entity_poly.type
_entity_poly.pdbx_seq_one_letter_code
_entity_poly.pdbx_strand_id
1 'polypeptide(L)'
;MTAHPSRPVLVVEVADTSLALDRLRKGGLYARAGIADYWVVNLIDEVLEVYREPVRAPSGRGGWKYDSVRLLRRNAIVTPLAAPRARIRVAALLP
;
A
#
# COMPACT_ATOMS: atom_id res chain seq x y z
N MET A 1 0.26 10.26 -25.28
CA MET A 1 1.12 10.59 -24.13
C MET A 1 0.31 10.43 -22.87
N THR A 2 0.50 9.33 -22.14
CA THR A 2 -0.10 9.12 -20.83
C THR A 2 0.61 10.03 -19.83
N ALA A 3 -0.02 11.14 -19.46
CA ALA A 3 0.49 11.98 -18.39
C ALA A 3 0.57 11.13 -17.12
N HIS A 4 1.76 10.94 -16.58
CA HIS A 4 1.91 10.33 -15.26
C HIS A 4 1.23 11.26 -14.25
N PRO A 5 0.29 10.77 -13.43
CA PRO A 5 -0.37 11.62 -12.46
C PRO A 5 0.68 12.21 -11.52
N SER A 6 0.71 13.54 -11.42
CA SER A 6 1.63 14.27 -10.54
C SER A 6 1.43 13.93 -9.07
N ARG A 7 0.28 13.35 -8.72
CA ARG A 7 -0.06 12.78 -7.41
C ARG A 7 -0.80 11.46 -7.62
N PRO A 8 -0.15 10.30 -7.40
CA PRO A 8 -0.85 9.03 -7.48
C PRO A 8 -1.88 8.93 -6.35
N VAL A 9 -3.08 8.46 -6.69
CA VAL A 9 -4.19 8.29 -5.73
C VAL A 9 -4.24 6.89 -5.12
N LEU A 10 -3.51 5.95 -5.72
CA LEU A 10 -3.27 4.59 -5.28
C LEU A 10 -1.90 4.17 -5.80
N VAL A 11 -1.08 3.56 -4.95
CA VAL A 11 0.17 2.90 -5.35
C VAL A 11 0.02 1.42 -5.05
N VAL A 12 0.38 0.55 -6.00
CA VAL A 12 0.35 -0.90 -5.83
C VAL A 12 1.71 -1.47 -6.21
N GLU A 13 2.35 -2.17 -5.28
CA GLU A 13 3.59 -2.89 -5.50
C GLU A 13 3.33 -4.40 -5.44
N VAL A 14 4.05 -5.19 -6.24
CA VAL A 14 4.01 -6.66 -6.19
C VAL A 14 5.35 -7.14 -5.65
N ALA A 15 5.32 -8.04 -4.67
CA ALA A 15 6.52 -8.51 -4.00
C ALA A 15 6.55 -10.05 -3.96
N ASP A 16 7.55 -10.59 -4.66
CA ASP A 16 7.72 -12.02 -4.94
C ASP A 16 8.96 -12.61 -4.23
N THR A 17 9.99 -11.81 -3.93
CA THR A 17 11.15 -12.24 -3.14
C THR A 17 11.64 -11.13 -2.20
N SER A 18 12.24 -11.54 -1.07
CA SER A 18 12.69 -10.75 0.09
C SER A 18 12.84 -9.25 -0.13
N LEU A 19 11.85 -8.47 0.33
CA LEU A 19 11.86 -7.02 0.21
C LEU A 19 11.27 -6.31 1.44
N ALA A 20 11.24 -6.93 2.62
CA ALA A 20 10.73 -6.29 3.84
C ALA A 20 11.41 -4.93 4.12
N LEU A 21 12.73 -4.84 3.88
CA LEU A 21 13.51 -3.61 3.99
C LEU A 21 13.13 -2.56 2.94
N ASP A 22 12.88 -2.95 1.69
CA ASP A 22 12.46 -2.01 0.64
C ASP A 22 11.01 -1.55 0.86
N ARG A 23 10.13 -2.44 1.33
CA ARG A 23 8.75 -2.10 1.71
C ARG A 23 8.73 -1.07 2.84
N LEU A 24 9.61 -1.19 3.84
CA LEU A 24 9.75 -0.20 4.90
C LEU A 24 10.31 1.13 4.38
N ARG A 25 11.32 1.12 3.50
CA ARG A 25 11.88 2.33 2.89
C ARG A 25 10.86 3.05 2.00
N LYS A 26 10.25 2.34 1.06
CA LYS A 26 9.21 2.87 0.15
C LYS A 26 7.97 3.30 0.92
N GLY A 27 7.54 2.52 1.92
CA GLY A 27 6.40 2.84 2.77
C GLY A 27 6.56 4.18 3.47
N GLY A 28 7.73 4.45 4.07
CA GLY A 28 8.03 5.74 4.68
C GLY A 28 8.09 6.89 3.66
N LEU A 29 8.64 6.65 2.46
CA LEU A 29 8.67 7.64 1.38
C LEU A 29 7.26 7.99 0.88
N TYR A 30 6.41 7.00 0.65
CA TYR A 30 5.02 7.22 0.21
C TYR A 30 4.18 7.87 1.29
N ALA A 31 4.36 7.50 2.56
CA ALA A 31 3.71 8.18 3.67
C ALA A 31 4.14 9.65 3.75
N ARG A 32 5.43 9.94 3.58
CA ARG A 32 5.95 11.32 3.51
C ARG A 32 5.40 12.11 2.32
N ALA A 33 5.18 11.44 1.19
CA ALA A 33 4.57 12.03 0.00
C ALA A 33 3.05 12.21 0.13
N GLY A 34 2.43 11.76 1.23
CA GLY A 34 1.00 11.89 1.47
C GLY A 34 0.12 10.94 0.65
N ILE A 35 0.68 9.82 0.19
CA ILE A 35 -0.11 8.80 -0.52
C ILE A 35 -1.10 8.20 0.48
N ALA A 36 -2.40 8.31 0.19
CA ALA A 36 -3.45 7.91 1.12
C ALA A 36 -3.76 6.40 1.09
N ASP A 37 -3.49 5.73 -0.03
CA ASP A 37 -3.78 4.31 -0.25
C ASP A 37 -2.57 3.64 -0.92
N TYR A 38 -1.82 2.86 -0.14
CA TYR A 38 -0.64 2.15 -0.61
C TYR A 38 -0.82 0.65 -0.38
N TRP A 39 -0.76 -0.13 -1.44
CA TRP A 39 -1.00 -1.57 -1.40
C TRP A 39 0.26 -2.34 -1.77
N VAL A 40 0.48 -3.45 -1.07
CA VAL A 40 1.51 -4.43 -1.44
C VAL A 40 0.86 -5.79 -1.63
N VAL A 41 0.95 -6.33 -2.84
CA VAL A 41 0.60 -7.70 -3.15
C VAL A 41 1.77 -8.58 -2.71
N ASN A 42 1.63 -9.20 -1.55
CA ASN A 42 2.62 -10.08 -0.97
C ASN A 42 2.37 -11.52 -1.44
N LEU A 43 3.17 -11.97 -2.41
CA LEU A 43 3.04 -13.31 -2.99
C LEU A 43 3.59 -14.40 -2.08
N ILE A 44 4.52 -14.07 -1.18
CA ILE A 44 5.14 -15.01 -0.24
C ILE A 44 4.12 -15.45 0.81
N ASP A 45 3.42 -14.49 1.41
CA ASP A 45 2.42 -14.75 2.46
C ASP A 45 1.00 -14.91 1.90
N GLU A 46 0.82 -14.78 0.59
CA GLU A 46 -0.46 -14.78 -0.13
C GLU A 46 -1.50 -13.81 0.48
N VAL A 47 -1.07 -12.57 0.72
CA VAL A 47 -1.93 -11.50 1.25
C VAL A 47 -1.80 -10.21 0.44
N LEU A 48 -2.85 -9.40 0.50
CA LEU A 48 -2.76 -7.99 0.19
C LEU A 48 -2.53 -7.21 1.48
N GLU A 49 -1.46 -6.43 1.53
CA GLU A 49 -1.17 -5.48 2.60
C GLU A 49 -1.69 -4.11 2.19
N VAL A 50 -2.58 -3.53 2.98
CA VAL A 50 -3.19 -2.22 2.71
C VAL A 50 -2.73 -1.23 3.78
N TYR A 51 -1.93 -0.25 3.36
CA TYR A 51 -1.36 0.80 4.18
C TYR A 51 -2.12 2.12 3.97
N ARG A 52 -2.60 2.72 5.05
CA ARG A 52 -3.40 3.95 5.07
C ARG A 52 -3.06 4.82 6.27
N GLU A 53 -3.57 6.05 6.25
CA GLU A 53 -3.36 7.05 7.32
C GLU A 53 -1.87 7.38 7.49
N PRO A 54 -1.27 8.09 6.51
CA PRO A 54 0.12 8.51 6.61
C PRO A 54 0.28 9.52 7.75
N VAL A 55 1.15 9.21 8.70
CA VAL A 55 1.44 10.03 9.88
C VAL A 55 2.94 10.24 10.06
N ARG A 56 3.30 11.32 10.74
CA ARG A 56 4.67 11.49 11.23
C ARG A 56 4.93 10.45 12.32
N ALA A 57 6.07 9.77 12.21
CA ALA A 57 6.50 8.85 13.24
C ALA A 57 6.84 9.64 14.52
N PRO A 58 6.42 9.17 15.71
CA PRO A 58 6.68 9.87 16.97
C PRO A 58 8.16 9.90 17.39
N SER A 59 9.04 9.13 16.74
CA SER A 59 10.45 9.09 17.09
C SER A 59 11.22 10.30 16.53
N GLY A 60 12.13 10.86 17.34
CA GLY A 60 12.87 12.11 17.09
C GLY A 60 13.77 12.16 15.85
N ARG A 61 13.69 11.17 14.93
CA ARG A 61 14.39 11.16 13.64
C ARG A 61 13.54 11.66 12.46
N GLY A 62 12.31 12.15 12.69
CA GLY A 62 11.51 12.80 11.65
C GLY A 62 11.05 11.88 10.51
N GLY A 63 10.73 10.62 10.84
CA GLY A 63 10.22 9.64 9.87
C GLY A 63 8.72 9.79 9.57
N TRP A 64 8.26 9.12 8.52
CA TRP A 64 6.84 8.96 8.22
C TRP A 64 6.50 7.47 8.18
N LYS A 65 5.27 7.14 8.58
CA LYS A 65 4.73 5.78 8.57
C LYS A 65 3.26 5.81 8.20
N TYR A 66 2.69 4.64 7.98
CA TYR A 66 1.25 4.46 7.97
C TYR A 66 0.79 3.99 9.35
N ASP A 67 -0.28 4.56 9.86
CA ASP A 67 -0.84 4.15 11.16
C ASP A 67 -1.83 2.98 11.01
N SER A 68 -2.44 2.85 9.83
CA SER A 68 -3.33 1.74 9.49
C SER A 68 -2.64 0.77 8.54
N VAL A 69 -2.46 -0.47 8.96
CA VAL A 69 -1.98 -1.57 8.12
C VAL A 69 -2.93 -2.74 8.26
N ARG A 70 -3.53 -3.18 7.15
CA ARG A 70 -4.45 -4.32 7.10
C ARG A 70 -3.89 -5.41 6.22
N LEU A 71 -3.91 -6.65 6.71
CA LEU A 71 -3.58 -7.84 5.95
C LEU A 71 -4.87 -8.50 5.48
N LEU A 72 -5.09 -8.57 4.18
CA LEU A 72 -6.29 -9.13 3.57
C LEU A 72 -5.95 -10.44 2.87
N ARG A 73 -6.65 -11.50 3.25
CA ARG A 73 -6.53 -12.85 2.66
C ARG A 73 -7.38 -12.96 1.39
N ARG A 74 -7.17 -14.03 0.61
CA ARG A 74 -7.84 -14.30 -0.69
C ARG A 74 -9.36 -14.09 -0.69
N ASN A 75 -10.07 -14.44 0.39
CA ASN A 75 -11.52 -14.32 0.51
C ASN A 75 -12.03 -12.88 0.74
N ALA A 76 -11.14 -11.93 0.98
CA ALA A 76 -11.49 -10.55 1.23
C ALA A 76 -11.78 -9.77 -0.06
N ILE A 77 -12.46 -8.65 0.12
CA ILE A 77 -12.66 -7.62 -0.90
C ILE A 77 -12.01 -6.34 -0.40
N VAL A 78 -11.30 -5.65 -1.28
CA VAL A 78 -10.70 -4.35 -1.02
C VAL A 78 -11.32 -3.30 -1.95
N THR A 79 -11.40 -2.07 -1.45
CA THR A 79 -11.91 -0.91 -2.18
C THR A 79 -10.86 0.20 -2.13
N PRO A 80 -10.39 0.70 -3.29
CA PRO A 80 -9.52 1.88 -3.37
C PRO A 80 -10.21 3.11 -2.78
N LEU A 81 -9.49 3.92 -2.02
CA LEU A 81 -10.03 5.17 -1.45
C LEU A 81 -10.49 6.15 -2.53
N ALA A 82 -9.78 6.22 -3.65
CA ALA A 82 -10.12 7.09 -4.78
C ALA A 82 -11.30 6.56 -5.64
N ALA A 83 -11.70 5.30 -5.45
CA ALA A 83 -12.83 4.69 -6.15
C ALA A 83 -13.69 3.88 -5.17
N PRO A 84 -14.46 4.53 -4.27
CA PRO A 84 -15.22 3.85 -3.21
C PRO A 84 -16.28 2.85 -3.69
N ARG A 85 -16.67 2.91 -4.96
CA ARG A 85 -17.62 1.98 -5.59
C ARG A 85 -16.93 0.76 -6.21
N ALA A 86 -15.61 0.82 -6.42
CA ALA A 86 -14.86 -0.31 -6.95
C ALA A 86 -14.67 -1.38 -5.87
N ARG A 87 -14.91 -2.64 -6.24
CA ARG A 87 -14.74 -3.80 -5.37
C ARG A 87 -13.81 -4.78 -6.04
N ILE A 88 -12.62 -4.97 -5.48
CA ILE A 88 -11.61 -5.85 -6.02
C ILE A 88 -11.51 -7.05 -5.09
N ARG A 89 -11.70 -8.27 -5.61
CA ARG A 89 -11.45 -9.50 -4.84
C ARG A 89 -9.96 -9.64 -4.66
N VAL A 90 -9.50 -9.90 -3.44
CA VAL A 90 -8.07 -10.12 -3.18
C VAL A 90 -7.55 -11.34 -3.95
N ALA A 91 -8.36 -12.39 -4.09
CA ALA A 91 -8.04 -13.54 -4.93
C ALA A 91 -7.76 -13.21 -6.41
N ALA A 92 -8.22 -12.07 -6.95
CA ALA A 92 -7.92 -11.66 -8.32
C ALA A 92 -6.56 -10.94 -8.46
N LEU A 93 -5.93 -10.60 -7.33
CA LEU A 93 -4.61 -9.95 -7.27
C LEU A 93 -3.49 -10.94 -6.93
N LEU A 94 -3.84 -12.15 -6.50
CA LEU A 94 -2.92 -13.21 -6.09
C LEU A 94 -2.97 -14.34 -7.15
N PRO A 95 -1.83 -15.00 -7.43
CA PRO A 95 -1.73 -16.11 -8.38
C PRO A 95 -2.50 -17.34 -7.88
#